data_AF-A0A3C0AFQ7-F1
#
_entry.id   AF-A0A3C0AFQ7-F1
#
_cell.length_a   1.000
_cell.length_b   1.000
_cell.length_c   1.000
_cell.angle_alpha   90.00
_cell.angle_beta   90.00
_cell.angle_gamma   90.00
#
_symmetry.space_group_name_H-M   'P 1'
#
loop_
_entity.id
_entity.type
_entity.pdbx_description
1 polymer ?
#
loop_
_entity_poly.entity_id
_entity_poly.type
_entity_poly.pdbx_seq_one_letter_code
_entity_poly.pdbx_strand_id
1 'polypeptide(L)'
;GAVRLKTVDETSCIADYELVRRMRASVCVLGPLLAKRRMACVSLPGGCNIGDRPIDLHLKGLSALGAQIRVDRGYVIARADRLRGANIFLGGAFGSTVTGTCNVMVAAALAKGTTTIESAACEPEVVDVGNFLNAAGAKIAGLGTPFLTIEGVEQLNGVKHEVIPDRIEAATLMIAAAITGGNVCLKQVRPDHITAVIEKLREIGVTIQLEFPDQPAKKQSVTVQVTQPLRSVDCIALPYPGIPTDVQAQLMSLLACVPGISIVTDKVFPDRFMHASELARMGANIRRESASAILNGVSRL
;
A
#
# COMPACT_ATOMS: atom_id res chain seq x y z
N GLY A 1 0.92 -18.23 10.07
CA GLY A 1 1.90 -19.25 9.63
C GLY A 1 3.30 -18.66 9.68
N ALA A 2 4.34 -19.47 9.55
CA ALA A 2 5.73 -18.99 9.47
C ALA A 2 6.33 -19.39 8.12
N VAL A 3 7.02 -18.46 7.46
CA VAL A 3 7.75 -18.72 6.21
C VAL A 3 9.23 -18.64 6.51
N ARG A 4 10.00 -19.67 6.10
CA ARG A 4 11.46 -19.69 6.17
C ARG A 4 12.02 -19.56 4.76
N LEU A 5 12.80 -18.52 4.53
CA LEU A 5 13.46 -18.28 3.25
C LEU A 5 14.95 -18.64 3.36
N LYS A 6 15.49 -19.27 2.31
CA LYS A 6 16.91 -19.53 2.14
C LYS A 6 17.29 -19.20 0.70
N THR A 7 18.36 -18.44 0.52
CA THR A 7 18.93 -18.22 -0.81
C THR A 7 19.54 -19.53 -1.31
N VAL A 8 19.05 -20.02 -2.46
CA VAL A 8 19.55 -21.25 -3.10
C VAL A 8 20.43 -20.96 -4.31
N ASP A 9 20.34 -19.76 -4.88
CA ASP A 9 21.19 -19.27 -5.96
C ASP A 9 21.52 -17.79 -5.76
N GLU A 10 22.81 -17.49 -5.65
CA GLU A 10 23.35 -16.14 -5.45
C GLU A 10 23.67 -15.42 -6.77
N THR A 11 23.57 -16.11 -7.91
CA THR A 11 23.95 -15.60 -9.23
C THR A 11 22.77 -15.07 -10.06
N SER A 12 21.59 -15.69 -9.99
CA SER A 12 20.42 -15.25 -10.76
C SER A 12 20.02 -13.78 -10.51
N CYS A 13 20.03 -12.97 -11.56
CA CYS A 13 19.60 -11.58 -11.48
C CYS A 13 18.24 -11.38 -12.16
N ILE A 14 17.51 -12.46 -12.46
CA ILE A 14 16.37 -12.44 -13.37
C ILE A 14 15.06 -12.67 -12.61
N ALA A 15 14.07 -11.82 -12.87
CA ALA A 15 12.68 -12.06 -12.52
C ALA A 15 11.86 -12.21 -13.81
N ASP A 16 11.49 -13.45 -14.12
CA ASP A 16 10.92 -13.84 -15.41
C ASP A 16 9.50 -13.33 -15.64
N TYR A 17 9.20 -13.09 -16.92
CA TYR A 17 7.90 -12.64 -17.41
C TYR A 17 6.73 -13.48 -16.86
N GLU A 18 6.86 -14.81 -16.82
CA GLU A 18 5.78 -15.69 -16.36
C GLU A 18 5.33 -15.44 -14.92
N LEU A 19 6.26 -15.03 -14.05
CA LEU A 19 5.94 -14.68 -12.66
C LEU A 19 5.46 -13.23 -12.56
N VAL A 20 6.16 -12.30 -13.22
CA VAL A 20 5.85 -10.87 -13.13
C VAL A 20 4.50 -10.53 -13.76
N ARG A 21 4.13 -11.19 -14.87
CA ARG A 21 2.82 -10.98 -15.52
C ARG A 21 1.65 -11.40 -14.63
N ARG A 22 1.87 -12.36 -13.72
CA ARG A 22 0.85 -12.84 -12.77
C ARG A 22 0.74 -11.92 -11.55
N MET A 23 1.85 -11.30 -11.15
CA MET A 23 1.89 -10.43 -9.97
C MET A 23 2.74 -9.18 -10.25
N ARG A 24 2.10 -8.05 -10.54
CA ARG A 24 2.78 -6.75 -10.76
C ARG A 24 3.76 -6.39 -9.65
N ALA A 25 3.45 -6.74 -8.40
CA ALA A 25 4.29 -6.47 -7.23
C ALA A 25 5.65 -7.17 -7.28
N SER A 26 5.87 -8.14 -8.19
CA SER A 26 7.19 -8.73 -8.43
C SER A 26 8.26 -7.70 -8.81
N VAL A 27 7.89 -6.50 -9.27
CA VAL A 27 8.85 -5.39 -9.50
C VAL A 27 9.64 -5.01 -8.23
N CYS A 28 9.15 -5.37 -7.04
CA CYS A 28 9.83 -5.12 -5.76
C CYS A 28 11.16 -5.89 -5.59
N VAL A 29 11.47 -6.85 -6.47
CA VAL A 29 12.79 -7.53 -6.45
C VAL A 29 13.88 -6.72 -7.17
N LEU A 30 13.50 -5.69 -7.94
CA LEU A 30 14.45 -4.87 -8.71
C LEU A 30 15.50 -4.18 -7.82
N GLY A 31 15.06 -3.49 -6.76
CA GLY A 31 15.95 -2.82 -5.81
C GLY A 31 16.88 -3.79 -5.06
N PRO A 32 16.35 -4.83 -4.39
CA PRO A 32 17.16 -5.83 -3.69
C PRO A 32 18.18 -6.55 -4.59
N LEU A 33 17.78 -6.98 -5.79
CA LEU A 33 18.69 -7.63 -6.74
C LEU A 33 19.80 -6.68 -7.18
N LEU A 34 19.46 -5.43 -7.51
CA LEU A 34 20.45 -4.44 -7.93
C LEU A 34 21.45 -4.13 -6.81
N ALA A 35 20.98 -3.93 -5.58
CA ALA A 35 21.86 -3.66 -4.44
C ALA A 35 22.77 -4.84 -4.10
N LYS A 36 22.23 -6.07 -4.09
CA LYS A 36 23.00 -7.25 -3.69
C LYS A 36 23.89 -7.79 -4.81
N ARG A 37 23.38 -7.84 -6.05
CA ARG A 37 23.99 -8.54 -7.19
C ARG A 37 24.54 -7.59 -8.26
N ARG A 38 24.42 -6.26 -8.07
CA ARG A 38 24.90 -5.22 -9.01
C ARG A 38 24.22 -5.23 -10.38
N MET A 39 23.29 -6.14 -10.59
CA MET A 39 22.50 -6.30 -11.79
C MET A 39 21.11 -6.81 -11.44
N ALA A 40 20.10 -6.34 -12.16
CA ALA A 40 18.76 -6.86 -12.09
C ALA A 40 18.12 -6.82 -13.49
N CYS A 41 17.44 -7.89 -13.86
CA CYS A 41 16.68 -8.04 -15.09
C CYS A 41 15.26 -8.43 -14.71
N VAL A 42 14.35 -7.46 -14.68
CA VAL A 42 12.98 -7.67 -14.20
C VAL A 42 12.03 -7.33 -15.32
N SER A 43 11.13 -8.26 -15.67
CA SER A 43 10.11 -8.00 -16.68
C SER A 43 9.30 -6.76 -16.32
N LEU A 44 8.96 -5.94 -17.32
CA LEU A 44 8.01 -4.86 -17.13
C LEU A 44 6.64 -5.45 -16.78
N PRO A 45 5.98 -4.95 -15.72
CA PRO A 45 4.61 -5.35 -15.48
C PRO A 45 3.70 -4.77 -16.57
N GLY A 46 2.78 -5.58 -17.12
CA GLY A 46 1.84 -5.17 -18.17
C GLY A 46 0.77 -4.18 -17.71
N GLY A 47 -0.28 -4.01 -18.51
CA GLY A 47 -1.44 -3.18 -18.13
C GLY A 47 -2.13 -3.68 -16.85
N CYS A 48 -2.83 -2.79 -16.14
CA CYS A 48 -3.57 -3.11 -14.92
C CYS A 48 -5.01 -2.61 -15.04
N ASN A 49 -5.99 -3.46 -14.71
CA ASN A 49 -7.42 -3.14 -14.91
C ASN A 49 -7.92 -1.98 -14.02
N ILE A 50 -7.16 -1.57 -12.99
CA ILE A 50 -7.54 -0.48 -12.09
C ILE A 50 -6.96 0.89 -12.50
N GLY A 51 -6.25 0.96 -13.64
CA GLY A 51 -5.68 2.19 -14.18
C GLY A 51 -4.19 2.09 -14.54
N ASP A 52 -3.66 3.18 -15.07
CA ASP A 52 -2.23 3.30 -15.41
C ASP A 52 -1.37 3.34 -14.15
N ARG A 53 -0.36 2.47 -14.11
CA ARG A 53 0.50 2.28 -12.92
C ARG A 53 1.97 2.25 -13.30
N PRO A 54 2.53 3.28 -13.93
CA PRO A 54 3.92 3.25 -14.40
C PRO A 54 4.90 2.98 -13.26
N ILE A 55 6.06 2.42 -13.61
CA ILE A 55 7.15 2.16 -12.65
C ILE A 55 8.26 3.22 -12.77
N ASP A 56 7.98 4.32 -13.45
CA ASP A 56 8.90 5.44 -13.72
C ASP A 56 9.55 5.97 -12.44
N LEU A 57 8.79 6.07 -11.34
CA LEU A 57 9.34 6.51 -10.05
C LEU A 57 10.32 5.49 -9.44
N HIS A 58 10.13 4.19 -9.68
CA HIS A 58 11.12 3.18 -9.28
C HIS A 58 12.42 3.40 -10.07
N LEU A 59 12.30 3.58 -11.39
CA LEU A 59 13.45 3.76 -12.27
C LEU A 59 14.17 5.08 -11.96
N LYS A 60 13.44 6.17 -11.73
CA LYS A 60 13.96 7.47 -11.32
C LYS A 60 14.81 7.36 -10.06
N GLY A 61 14.28 6.71 -9.01
CA GLY A 61 15.00 6.57 -7.75
C GLY A 61 16.25 5.69 -7.87
N LEU A 62 16.16 4.56 -8.58
CA LEU A 62 17.33 3.69 -8.78
C LEU A 62 18.40 4.34 -9.66
N SER A 63 18.01 5.06 -10.72
CA SER A 63 18.93 5.85 -11.54
C SER A 63 19.62 6.96 -10.74
N ALA A 64 18.91 7.61 -9.81
CA ALA A 64 19.49 8.61 -8.93
C ALA A 64 20.56 8.02 -7.99
N LEU A 65 20.45 6.74 -7.63
CA LEU A 65 21.49 5.99 -6.91
C LEU A 65 22.68 5.56 -7.79
N GLY A 66 22.72 5.99 -9.06
CA GLY A 66 23.78 5.68 -10.02
C GLY A 66 23.56 4.42 -10.86
N ALA A 67 22.33 3.87 -10.89
CA ALA A 67 22.02 2.73 -11.74
C ALA A 67 21.93 3.14 -13.22
N GLN A 68 22.56 2.34 -14.08
CA GLN A 68 22.33 2.39 -15.52
C GLN A 68 21.12 1.50 -15.83
N ILE A 69 20.06 2.11 -16.34
CA ILE A 69 18.80 1.43 -16.63
C ILE A 69 18.52 1.52 -18.13
N ARG A 70 18.23 0.38 -18.74
CA ARG A 70 17.68 0.31 -20.09
C ARG A 70 16.48 -0.62 -20.12
N VAL A 71 15.54 -0.34 -21.01
CA VAL A 71 14.43 -1.24 -21.32
C VAL A 71 14.74 -1.93 -22.62
N ASP A 72 14.77 -3.26 -22.61
CA ASP A 72 15.00 -4.07 -23.80
C ASP A 72 14.04 -5.27 -23.81
N ARG A 73 13.34 -5.48 -24.94
CA ARG A 73 12.36 -6.57 -25.14
C ARG A 73 11.39 -6.78 -23.98
N GLY A 74 10.90 -5.70 -23.36
CA GLY A 74 9.95 -5.76 -22.25
C GLY A 74 10.57 -6.05 -20.88
N TYR A 75 11.90 -6.04 -20.76
CA TYR A 75 12.62 -6.17 -19.50
C TYR A 75 13.28 -4.86 -19.09
N VAL A 76 13.23 -4.54 -17.80
CA VAL A 76 14.09 -3.53 -17.18
C VAL A 76 15.41 -4.19 -16.83
N ILE A 77 16.47 -3.75 -17.50
CA ILE A 77 17.85 -4.18 -17.24
C ILE A 77 18.54 -3.05 -16.50
N ALA A 78 18.77 -3.23 -15.20
CA ALA A 78 19.50 -2.30 -14.34
C ALA A 78 20.87 -2.85 -13.98
N ARG A 79 21.91 -2.01 -14.02
CA ARG A 79 23.28 -2.35 -13.62
C ARG A 79 23.93 -1.21 -12.84
N ALA A 80 24.73 -1.54 -11.83
CA ALA A 80 25.55 -0.58 -11.10
C ALA A 80 26.74 -1.30 -10.46
N ASP A 81 27.98 -0.87 -10.75
CA ASP A 81 29.17 -1.42 -10.08
C ASP A 81 29.08 -1.24 -8.56
N ARG A 82 28.61 -0.06 -8.14
CA ARG A 82 28.24 0.24 -6.76
C ARG A 82 27.24 1.40 -6.76
N LEU A 83 26.08 1.18 -6.15
CA LEU A 83 25.11 2.25 -5.89
C LEU A 83 25.71 3.30 -4.96
N ARG A 84 25.32 4.56 -5.13
CA ARG A 84 25.78 5.69 -4.32
C ARG A 84 24.57 6.43 -3.76
N GLY A 85 24.69 6.90 -2.53
CA GLY A 85 23.65 7.70 -1.90
C GLY A 85 23.39 9.01 -2.66
N ALA A 86 22.14 9.46 -2.65
CA ALA A 86 21.68 10.64 -3.36
C ALA A 86 20.48 11.28 -2.65
N ASN A 87 20.17 12.53 -3.00
CA ASN A 87 18.91 13.17 -2.60
C ASN A 87 17.86 12.94 -3.70
N ILE A 88 16.71 12.39 -3.34
CA ILE A 88 15.73 11.87 -4.30
C ILE A 88 14.33 12.38 -3.95
N PHE A 89 13.68 13.07 -4.89
CA PHE A 89 12.25 13.36 -4.81
C PHE A 89 11.44 12.27 -5.54
N LEU A 90 10.64 11.48 -4.80
CA LEU A 90 9.84 10.35 -5.33
C LEU A 90 8.34 10.64 -5.48
N GLY A 91 7.94 11.91 -5.52
CA GLY A 91 6.54 12.28 -5.81
C GLY A 91 6.21 12.13 -7.30
N GLY A 92 5.00 11.63 -7.58
CA GLY A 92 4.40 11.58 -8.91
C GLY A 92 3.06 12.31 -8.98
N ALA A 93 2.40 12.21 -10.14
CA ALA A 93 1.12 12.89 -10.41
C ALA A 93 -0.01 12.53 -9.43
N PHE A 94 0.01 11.31 -8.88
CA PHE A 94 -0.99 10.78 -7.95
C PHE A 94 -0.46 10.61 -6.52
N GLY A 95 0.63 11.30 -6.18
CA GLY A 95 1.26 11.25 -4.86
C GLY A 95 2.49 10.33 -4.81
N SER A 96 2.72 9.74 -3.64
CA SER A 96 3.86 8.85 -3.38
C SER A 96 3.67 7.48 -4.03
N THR A 97 4.75 6.69 -4.09
CA THR A 97 4.74 5.32 -4.62
C THR A 97 5.15 4.32 -3.55
N VAL A 98 4.21 3.51 -3.06
CA VAL A 98 4.46 2.52 -1.99
C VAL A 98 5.61 1.57 -2.36
N THR A 99 5.45 0.85 -3.47
CA THR A 99 6.46 -0.11 -3.92
C THR A 99 7.73 0.56 -4.44
N GLY A 100 7.63 1.79 -4.95
CA GLY A 100 8.78 2.57 -5.40
C GLY A 100 9.65 3.01 -4.24
N THR A 101 9.05 3.56 -3.18
CA THR A 101 9.74 3.88 -1.93
C THR A 101 10.43 2.66 -1.35
N CYS A 102 9.75 1.49 -1.28
CA CYS A 102 10.38 0.25 -0.82
C CYS A 102 11.57 -0.17 -1.69
N ASN A 103 11.45 -0.12 -3.03
CA ASN A 103 12.54 -0.50 -3.93
C ASN A 103 13.78 0.38 -3.72
N VAL A 104 13.58 1.69 -3.66
CA VAL A 104 14.69 2.66 -3.50
C VAL A 104 15.28 2.56 -2.10
N MET A 105 14.45 2.42 -1.06
CA MET A 105 14.89 2.24 0.32
C MET A 105 15.75 0.98 0.50
N VAL A 106 15.32 -0.17 -0.03
CA VAL A 106 16.12 -1.41 0.03
C VAL A 106 17.42 -1.26 -0.75
N ALA A 107 17.38 -0.62 -1.93
CA ALA A 107 18.58 -0.41 -2.73
C ALA A 107 19.60 0.52 -2.03
N ALA A 108 19.10 1.60 -1.41
CA ALA A 108 19.88 2.57 -0.66
C ALA A 108 20.53 1.98 0.59
N ALA A 109 19.92 0.96 1.21
CA ALA A 109 20.46 0.32 2.41
C ALA A 109 21.86 -0.30 2.21
N LEU A 110 22.23 -0.67 0.98
CA LEU A 110 23.57 -1.17 0.62
C LEU A 110 24.37 -0.22 -0.29
N ALA A 111 23.86 1.00 -0.54
CA ALA A 111 24.56 2.00 -1.34
C ALA A 111 25.74 2.60 -0.57
N LYS A 112 26.70 3.20 -1.28
CA LYS A 112 27.78 3.96 -0.62
C LYS A 112 27.31 5.36 -0.27
N GLY A 113 27.30 5.71 1.02
CA GLY A 113 26.95 7.04 1.51
C GLY A 113 25.49 7.15 1.94
N THR A 114 25.01 8.38 2.08
CA THR A 114 23.67 8.68 2.60
C THR A 114 22.69 8.97 1.46
N THR A 115 21.51 8.37 1.52
CA THR A 115 20.38 8.67 0.65
C THR A 115 19.31 9.41 1.44
N THR A 116 18.75 10.47 0.86
CA THR A 116 17.51 11.07 1.36
C THR A 116 16.41 10.87 0.34
N ILE A 117 15.20 10.52 0.81
CA ILE A 117 14.03 10.35 -0.03
C ILE A 117 12.96 11.32 0.46
N GLU A 118 12.58 12.26 -0.39
CA GLU A 118 11.45 13.16 -0.21
C GLU A 118 10.21 12.63 -0.93
N SER A 119 9.02 12.91 -0.39
CA SER A 119 7.75 12.36 -0.87
C SER A 119 7.74 10.82 -0.82
N ALA A 120 8.37 10.26 0.22
CA ALA A 120 8.27 8.84 0.52
C ALA A 120 6.83 8.44 0.88
N ALA A 121 6.47 7.21 0.53
CA ALA A 121 5.24 6.57 0.97
C ALA A 121 5.28 6.34 2.50
N CYS A 122 4.17 6.65 3.19
CA CYS A 122 4.08 6.64 4.65
C CYS A 122 3.31 5.43 5.19
N GLU A 123 2.86 4.54 4.30
CA GLU A 123 2.03 3.39 4.60
C GLU A 123 2.68 2.49 5.68
N PRO A 124 1.87 1.86 6.57
CA PRO A 124 2.37 0.94 7.59
C PRO A 124 3.25 -0.19 7.02
N GLU A 125 2.96 -0.62 5.79
CA GLU A 125 3.75 -1.63 5.09
C GLU A 125 5.16 -1.14 4.72
N VAL A 126 5.33 0.16 4.41
CA VAL A 126 6.65 0.77 4.16
C VAL A 126 7.44 0.85 5.47
N VAL A 127 6.76 1.24 6.55
CA VAL A 127 7.34 1.25 7.91
C VAL A 127 7.81 -0.14 8.30
N ASP A 128 7.01 -1.18 8.04
CA ASP A 128 7.35 -2.56 8.35
C ASP A 128 8.58 -3.05 7.57
N VAL A 129 8.68 -2.75 6.28
CA VAL A 129 9.88 -3.04 5.47
C VAL A 129 11.12 -2.32 6.04
N GLY A 130 10.98 -1.05 6.42
CA GLY A 130 12.07 -0.29 7.03
C GLY A 130 12.52 -0.89 8.36
N ASN A 131 11.57 -1.28 9.22
CA ASN A 131 11.85 -1.95 10.48
C ASN A 131 12.53 -3.31 10.29
N PHE A 132 12.09 -4.09 9.30
CA PHE A 132 12.73 -5.35 8.90
C PHE A 132 14.19 -5.13 8.48
N LEU A 133 14.46 -4.12 7.65
CA LEU A 133 15.81 -3.77 7.22
C LEU A 133 16.68 -3.29 8.38
N ASN A 134 16.14 -2.44 9.27
CA ASN A 134 16.85 -1.97 10.46
C ASN A 134 17.19 -3.13 11.40
N ALA A 135 16.27 -4.07 11.62
CA ALA A 135 16.56 -5.29 12.37
C ALA A 135 17.69 -6.10 11.73
N ALA A 136 17.77 -6.12 10.39
CA ALA A 136 18.84 -6.75 9.62
C ALA A 136 20.18 -5.97 9.64
N GLY A 137 20.24 -4.80 10.28
CA GLY A 137 21.45 -3.98 10.41
C GLY A 137 21.51 -2.77 9.48
N ALA A 138 20.43 -2.44 8.76
CA ALA A 138 20.34 -1.18 8.04
C ALA A 138 20.25 0.01 9.01
N LYS A 139 20.46 1.21 8.47
CA LYS A 139 20.33 2.47 9.21
C LYS A 139 19.35 3.38 8.49
N ILE A 140 18.08 3.23 8.81
CA ILE A 140 16.97 3.95 8.19
C ILE A 140 16.25 4.77 9.26
N ALA A 141 16.12 6.07 9.03
CA ALA A 141 15.40 7.01 9.87
C ALA A 141 14.25 7.67 9.08
N GLY A 142 13.25 8.20 9.80
CA GLY A 142 12.11 8.90 9.22
C GLY A 142 10.96 8.00 8.77
N LEU A 143 10.97 6.70 9.13
CA LEU A 143 9.90 5.75 8.78
C LEU A 143 8.52 6.28 9.19
N GLY A 144 7.57 6.24 8.26
CA GLY A 144 6.21 6.75 8.45
C GLY A 144 6.06 8.24 8.18
N THR A 145 7.13 8.91 7.75
CA THR A 145 7.15 10.31 7.34
C THR A 145 7.50 10.41 5.85
N PRO A 146 7.17 11.53 5.17
CA PRO A 146 7.50 11.71 3.76
C PRO A 146 8.99 11.96 3.51
N PHE A 147 9.83 12.00 4.56
CA PHE A 147 11.27 12.21 4.50
C PHE A 147 12.01 11.02 5.13
N LEU A 148 12.67 10.22 4.29
CA LEU A 148 13.52 9.13 4.76
C LEU A 148 14.99 9.50 4.64
N THR A 149 15.79 9.09 5.62
CA THR A 149 17.26 9.14 5.56
C THR A 149 17.81 7.73 5.73
N ILE A 150 18.62 7.29 4.77
CA ILE A 150 19.22 5.96 4.73
C ILE A 150 20.73 6.11 4.67
N GLU A 151 21.44 5.69 5.72
CA GLU A 151 22.90 5.50 5.68
C GLU A 151 23.19 4.09 5.16
N GLY A 152 23.78 3.99 3.98
CA GLY A 152 24.09 2.69 3.41
C GLY A 152 25.19 1.96 4.19
N VAL A 153 25.01 0.65 4.34
CA VAL A 153 25.92 -0.25 5.06
C VAL A 153 26.56 -1.27 4.11
N GLU A 154 27.65 -1.91 4.53
CA GLU A 154 28.37 -2.87 3.68
C GLU A 154 27.61 -4.21 3.53
N GLN A 155 26.85 -4.61 4.56
CA GLN A 155 26.09 -5.86 4.55
C GLN A 155 24.87 -5.82 5.47
N LEU A 156 23.91 -6.69 5.19
CA LEU A 156 22.73 -6.96 6.03
C LEU A 156 22.74 -8.44 6.45
N ASN A 157 22.14 -8.72 7.60
CA ASN A 157 22.07 -10.05 8.19
C ASN A 157 20.67 -10.67 8.02
N GLY A 158 20.59 -12.00 8.10
CA GLY A 158 19.29 -12.68 8.19
C GLY A 158 18.64 -12.43 9.55
N VAL A 159 17.33 -12.18 9.55
CA VAL A 159 16.56 -11.89 10.78
C VAL A 159 15.24 -12.64 10.83
N LYS A 160 14.73 -12.80 12.05
CA LYS A 160 13.33 -13.19 12.29
C LYS A 160 12.51 -11.92 12.43
N HIS A 161 11.45 -11.81 11.64
CA HIS A 161 10.55 -10.65 11.64
C HIS A 161 9.10 -11.13 11.64
N GLU A 162 8.25 -10.44 12.40
CA GLU A 162 6.81 -10.67 12.41
C GLU A 162 6.14 -9.61 11.54
N VAL A 163 5.51 -10.04 10.44
CA VAL A 163 4.77 -9.13 9.55
C VAL A 163 3.59 -8.52 10.31
N ILE A 164 3.34 -7.23 10.06
CA ILE A 164 2.21 -6.51 10.67
C ILE A 164 0.85 -7.15 10.28
N PRO A 165 -0.20 -6.95 11.11
CA PRO A 165 -1.56 -7.38 10.76
C PRO A 165 -2.07 -6.69 9.48
N ASP A 166 -2.89 -7.40 8.70
CA ASP A 166 -3.46 -6.85 7.48
C ASP A 166 -4.57 -5.84 7.80
N ARG A 167 -4.25 -4.57 7.54
CA ARG A 167 -5.12 -3.44 7.82
C ARG A 167 -6.31 -3.35 6.85
N ILE A 168 -6.17 -3.87 5.63
CA ILE A 168 -7.24 -3.89 4.62
C ILE A 168 -8.24 -5.02 4.91
N GLU A 169 -7.75 -6.17 5.36
CA GLU A 169 -8.59 -7.26 5.86
C GLU A 169 -9.42 -6.79 7.07
N ALA A 170 -8.76 -6.18 8.06
CA ALA A 170 -9.45 -5.63 9.23
C ALA A 170 -10.56 -4.66 8.80
N ALA A 171 -10.23 -3.66 7.97
CA ALA A 171 -11.21 -2.70 7.44
C ALA A 171 -12.37 -3.38 6.70
N THR A 172 -12.09 -4.39 5.87
CA THR A 172 -13.10 -5.14 5.12
C THR A 172 -14.08 -5.84 6.06
N LEU A 173 -13.58 -6.52 7.09
CA LEU A 173 -14.42 -7.20 8.08
C LEU A 173 -15.23 -6.22 8.94
N MET A 174 -14.66 -5.06 9.29
CA MET A 174 -15.37 -4.00 9.99
C MET A 174 -16.52 -3.44 9.15
N ILE A 175 -16.28 -3.20 7.85
CA ILE A 175 -17.32 -2.75 6.91
C ILE A 175 -18.39 -3.83 6.71
N ALA A 176 -18.00 -5.10 6.61
CA ALA A 176 -18.96 -6.19 6.50
C ALA A 176 -19.88 -6.25 7.74
N ALA A 177 -19.33 -6.10 8.95
CA ALA A 177 -20.12 -6.02 10.18
C ALA A 177 -21.10 -4.84 10.16
N ALA A 178 -20.69 -3.69 9.62
CA ALA A 178 -21.55 -2.52 9.45
C ALA A 178 -22.68 -2.78 8.44
N ILE A 179 -22.38 -3.40 7.29
CA ILE A 179 -23.38 -3.74 6.27
C ILE A 179 -24.45 -4.68 6.83
N THR A 180 -24.04 -5.70 7.58
CA THR A 180 -24.97 -6.72 8.10
C THR A 180 -25.67 -6.32 9.40
N GLY A 181 -25.35 -5.15 9.97
CA GLY A 181 -25.81 -4.77 11.31
C GLY A 181 -25.35 -5.74 12.42
N GLY A 182 -24.22 -6.41 12.20
CA GLY A 182 -23.69 -7.44 13.09
C GLY A 182 -22.93 -6.89 14.31
N ASN A 183 -22.52 -7.80 15.19
CA ASN A 183 -21.60 -7.53 16.30
C ASN A 183 -20.35 -8.41 16.14
N VAL A 184 -19.25 -7.81 15.70
CA VAL A 184 -18.01 -8.53 15.36
C VAL A 184 -16.87 -8.01 16.22
N CYS A 185 -16.14 -8.93 16.85
CA CYS A 185 -14.88 -8.63 17.54
C CYS A 185 -13.71 -9.14 16.70
N LEU A 186 -12.94 -8.21 16.15
CA LEU A 186 -11.71 -8.48 15.42
C LEU A 186 -10.55 -8.50 16.42
N LYS A 187 -9.69 -9.51 16.32
CA LYS A 187 -8.50 -9.65 17.18
C LYS A 187 -7.25 -9.22 16.44
N GLN A 188 -6.22 -8.84 17.19
CA GLN A 188 -4.89 -8.50 16.65
C GLN A 188 -4.89 -7.34 15.66
N VAL A 189 -5.81 -6.39 15.82
CA VAL A 189 -5.87 -5.19 14.97
C VAL A 189 -4.89 -4.14 15.48
N ARG A 190 -4.31 -3.37 14.56
CA ARG A 190 -3.54 -2.15 14.84
C ARG A 190 -4.39 -0.93 14.48
N PRO A 191 -5.14 -0.34 15.42
CA PRO A 191 -6.03 0.79 15.12
C PRO A 191 -5.32 1.98 14.47
N ASP A 192 -4.08 2.26 14.87
CA ASP A 192 -3.26 3.32 14.29
C ASP A 192 -3.00 3.15 12.79
N HIS A 193 -3.00 1.92 12.26
CA HIS A 193 -2.84 1.64 10.83
C HIS A 193 -4.10 1.94 10.00
N ILE A 194 -5.26 2.11 10.64
CA ILE A 194 -6.57 2.25 9.97
C ILE A 194 -7.42 3.40 10.51
N THR A 195 -6.80 4.38 11.17
CA THR A 195 -7.47 5.50 11.82
C THR A 195 -8.49 6.19 10.91
N ALA A 196 -8.12 6.53 9.66
CA ALA A 196 -9.03 7.19 8.73
C ALA A 196 -10.29 6.37 8.41
N VAL A 197 -10.17 5.04 8.36
CA VAL A 197 -11.32 4.14 8.15
C VAL A 197 -12.18 4.06 9.41
N ILE A 198 -11.57 3.94 10.59
CA ILE A 198 -12.30 3.94 11.87
C ILE A 198 -13.11 5.23 12.02
N GLU A 199 -12.49 6.38 11.79
CA GLU A 199 -13.16 7.68 11.91
C GLU A 199 -14.28 7.83 10.87
N LYS A 200 -14.06 7.37 9.63
CA LYS A 200 -15.11 7.41 8.62
C LYS A 200 -16.29 6.49 8.96
N LEU A 201 -16.04 5.30 9.51
CA LEU A 201 -17.10 4.40 9.97
C LEU A 201 -17.87 4.99 11.16
N ARG A 202 -17.18 5.62 12.12
CA ARG A 202 -17.82 6.38 13.21
C ARG A 202 -18.67 7.51 12.67
N GLU A 203 -18.18 8.23 11.68
CA GLU A 203 -18.93 9.27 10.99
C GLU A 203 -20.19 8.72 10.33
N ILE A 204 -20.15 7.54 9.70
CA ILE A 204 -21.34 6.87 9.14
C ILE A 204 -22.34 6.45 10.22
N GLY A 205 -21.89 6.30 11.48
CA GLY A 205 -22.72 5.92 12.63
C GLY A 205 -22.39 4.56 13.22
N VAL A 206 -21.32 3.90 12.76
CA VAL A 206 -20.85 2.61 13.28
C VAL A 206 -20.17 2.80 14.64
N THR A 207 -20.56 2.00 15.63
CA THR A 207 -19.95 1.97 16.95
C THR A 207 -18.71 1.10 16.93
N ILE A 208 -17.55 1.70 17.19
CA ILE A 208 -16.24 1.03 17.22
C ILE A 208 -15.59 1.21 18.58
N GLN A 209 -15.42 0.12 19.31
CA GLN A 209 -14.79 0.06 20.62
C GLN A 209 -13.41 -0.57 20.52
N LEU A 210 -12.40 0.14 21.02
CA LEU A 210 -11.03 -0.34 21.11
C LEU A 210 -10.80 -0.87 22.53
N GLU A 211 -10.13 -2.01 22.67
CA GLU A 211 -9.80 -2.60 23.98
C GLU A 211 -8.86 -1.68 24.80
N PHE A 212 -7.90 -1.04 24.12
CA PHE A 212 -6.93 -0.11 24.70
C PHE A 212 -6.91 1.19 23.87
N PRO A 213 -7.90 2.09 24.03
CA PRO A 213 -8.05 3.28 23.20
C PRO A 213 -6.85 4.24 23.29
N ASP A 214 -6.20 4.31 24.46
CA ASP A 214 -5.02 5.16 24.69
C ASP A 214 -3.71 4.55 24.14
N GLN A 215 -3.76 3.34 23.57
CA GLN A 215 -2.60 2.62 23.03
C GLN A 215 -2.87 2.13 21.60
N PRO A 216 -3.15 3.02 20.63
CA PRO A 216 -3.56 2.61 19.29
C PRO A 216 -2.47 1.86 18.50
N ALA A 217 -1.19 2.01 18.88
CA ALA A 217 -0.07 1.25 18.33
C ALA A 217 0.03 -0.20 18.84
N LYS A 218 -0.80 -0.59 19.81
CA LYS A 218 -0.83 -1.95 20.35
C LYS A 218 -1.79 -2.82 19.53
N LYS A 219 -1.36 -4.05 19.21
CA LYS A 219 -2.25 -5.10 18.68
C LYS A 219 -3.33 -5.39 19.71
N GLN A 220 -4.59 -5.22 19.34
CA GLN A 220 -5.69 -5.27 20.29
C GLN A 220 -6.99 -5.75 19.68
N SER A 221 -7.97 -6.04 20.53
CA SER A 221 -9.32 -6.37 20.08
C SER A 221 -10.10 -5.11 19.72
N VAL A 222 -10.86 -5.17 18.63
CA VAL A 222 -11.73 -4.09 18.15
C VAL A 222 -13.12 -4.65 17.92
N THR A 223 -14.10 -4.12 18.64
CA THR A 223 -15.51 -4.50 18.50
C THR A 223 -16.23 -3.51 17.60
N VAL A 224 -16.94 -4.02 16.60
CA VAL A 224 -17.71 -3.25 15.62
C VAL A 224 -19.18 -3.64 15.67
N GLN A 225 -20.03 -2.64 15.84
CA GLN A 225 -21.49 -2.79 15.99
C GLN A 225 -22.23 -1.64 15.32
N VAL A 226 -23.46 -1.88 14.88
CA VAL A 226 -24.39 -0.83 14.46
C VAL A 226 -25.46 -0.67 15.54
N THR A 227 -25.42 0.44 16.27
CA THR A 227 -26.35 0.72 17.38
C THR A 227 -27.36 1.83 17.07
N GLN A 228 -27.24 2.46 15.91
CA GLN A 228 -28.05 3.58 15.46
C GLN A 228 -28.19 3.55 13.92
N PRO A 229 -29.19 4.25 13.34
CA PRO A 229 -29.30 4.39 11.90
C PRO A 229 -28.02 4.96 11.28
N LEU A 230 -27.58 4.36 10.19
CA LEU A 230 -26.43 4.84 9.43
C LEU A 230 -26.80 6.07 8.60
N ARG A 231 -25.85 6.98 8.38
CA ARG A 231 -26.04 8.20 7.60
C ARG A 231 -25.08 8.30 6.43
N SER A 232 -25.53 8.92 5.35
CA SER A 232 -24.71 9.16 4.16
C SER A 232 -23.56 10.12 4.47
N VAL A 233 -22.38 9.81 3.94
CA VAL A 233 -21.16 10.62 4.07
C VAL A 233 -20.39 10.69 2.75
N ASP A 234 -19.44 11.62 2.68
CA ASP A 234 -18.46 11.67 1.60
C ASP A 234 -17.16 10.95 2.01
N CYS A 235 -16.60 10.20 1.06
CA CYS A 235 -15.34 9.47 1.22
C CYS A 235 -14.37 9.88 0.12
N ILE A 236 -13.13 10.20 0.48
CA ILE A 236 -12.07 10.52 -0.47
C ILE A 236 -10.89 9.60 -0.18
N ALA A 237 -10.59 8.68 -1.11
CA ALA A 237 -9.40 7.86 -1.03
C ALA A 237 -8.15 8.67 -1.40
N LEU A 238 -7.13 8.55 -0.57
CA LEU A 238 -5.88 9.31 -0.61
C LEU A 238 -4.70 8.39 -0.23
N PRO A 239 -3.45 8.77 -0.53
CA PRO A 239 -2.28 8.14 0.07
C PRO A 239 -2.35 8.15 1.61
N TYR A 240 -1.70 7.19 2.26
CA TYR A 240 -1.68 7.13 3.73
C TYR A 240 -1.11 8.43 4.33
N PRO A 241 -1.70 9.00 5.40
CA PRO A 241 -2.66 8.40 6.34
C PRO A 241 -4.16 8.58 5.98
N GLY A 242 -4.49 8.95 4.74
CA GLY A 242 -5.88 9.06 4.29
C GLY A 242 -6.60 7.70 4.16
N ILE A 243 -7.87 7.73 3.72
CA ILE A 243 -8.63 6.50 3.44
C ILE A 243 -7.92 5.74 2.32
N PRO A 244 -7.52 4.48 2.52
CA PRO A 244 -6.83 3.73 1.49
C PRO A 244 -7.77 3.41 0.33
N THR A 245 -7.29 3.60 -0.91
CA THR A 245 -8.00 3.17 -2.14
C THR A 245 -8.41 1.69 -2.09
N ASP A 246 -7.68 0.85 -1.34
CA ASP A 246 -7.99 -0.57 -1.20
C ASP A 246 -9.24 -0.89 -0.38
N VAL A 247 -9.79 0.10 0.32
CA VAL A 247 -11.05 -0.01 1.10
C VAL A 247 -12.21 0.70 0.39
N GLN A 248 -11.92 1.42 -0.70
CA GLN A 248 -12.88 2.27 -1.42
C GLN A 248 -14.10 1.48 -1.93
N ALA A 249 -13.88 0.29 -2.50
CA ALA A 249 -14.97 -0.54 -3.02
C ALA A 249 -15.88 -1.08 -1.91
N GLN A 250 -15.30 -1.48 -0.78
CA GLN A 250 -16.00 -1.97 0.40
C GLN A 250 -16.88 -0.85 1.00
N LEU A 251 -16.34 0.38 1.09
CA LEU A 251 -17.11 1.54 1.53
C LEU A 251 -18.26 1.85 0.57
N MET A 252 -18.05 1.76 -0.75
CA MET A 252 -19.14 1.91 -1.72
C MET A 252 -20.26 0.90 -1.49
N SER A 253 -19.93 -0.38 -1.21
CA SER A 253 -20.93 -1.41 -0.93
C SER A 253 -21.75 -1.08 0.33
N LEU A 254 -21.13 -0.51 1.36
CA LEU A 254 -21.85 -0.02 2.54
C LEU A 254 -22.76 1.16 2.19
N LEU A 255 -22.20 2.19 1.56
CA LEU A 255 -22.92 3.43 1.27
C LEU A 255 -24.05 3.26 0.24
N ALA A 256 -23.97 2.25 -0.63
CA ALA A 256 -25.06 1.87 -1.52
C ALA A 256 -26.34 1.48 -0.77
N CYS A 257 -26.24 1.08 0.49
CA CYS A 257 -27.37 0.69 1.36
C CYS A 257 -27.69 1.72 2.46
N VAL A 258 -26.98 2.84 2.53
CA VAL A 258 -27.15 3.84 3.59
C VAL A 258 -28.03 4.99 3.10
N PRO A 259 -29.17 5.30 3.75
CA PRO A 259 -30.09 6.33 3.29
C PRO A 259 -29.42 7.70 3.07
N GLY A 260 -29.71 8.32 1.93
CA GLY A 260 -29.18 9.62 1.54
C GLY A 260 -28.22 9.56 0.36
N ILE A 261 -27.55 10.69 0.10
CA ILE A 261 -26.59 10.82 -1.01
C ILE A 261 -25.18 10.78 -0.43
N SER A 262 -24.36 9.89 -0.95
CA SER A 262 -22.95 9.74 -0.62
C SER A 262 -22.08 9.94 -1.84
N ILE A 263 -20.93 10.58 -1.68
CA ILE A 263 -19.94 10.73 -2.76
C ILE A 263 -18.66 9.98 -2.38
N VAL A 264 -18.25 9.04 -3.23
CA VAL A 264 -16.97 8.33 -3.09
C VAL A 264 -16.02 8.77 -4.19
N THR A 265 -14.90 9.39 -3.84
CA THR A 265 -13.87 9.85 -4.78
C THR A 265 -12.57 9.10 -4.57
N ASP A 266 -11.91 8.66 -5.65
CA ASP A 266 -10.58 8.05 -5.59
C ASP A 266 -9.53 8.94 -6.27
N LYS A 267 -8.63 9.53 -5.47
CA LYS A 267 -7.53 10.37 -5.98
C LYS A 267 -6.25 9.59 -6.26
N VAL A 268 -6.19 8.30 -5.89
CA VAL A 268 -5.03 7.42 -6.13
C VAL A 268 -5.21 6.67 -7.45
N PHE A 269 -6.39 6.09 -7.67
CA PHE A 269 -6.77 5.42 -8.90
C PHE A 269 -8.14 5.91 -9.38
N PRO A 270 -8.19 7.02 -10.15
CA PRO A 270 -9.44 7.64 -10.61
C PRO A 270 -10.38 6.71 -11.39
N ASP A 271 -9.84 5.65 -11.99
CA ASP A 271 -10.60 4.67 -12.77
C ASP A 271 -11.04 3.43 -12.01
N ARG A 272 -10.72 3.33 -10.70
CA ARG A 272 -11.03 2.17 -9.86
C ARG A 272 -12.51 2.14 -9.44
N PHE A 273 -13.42 2.01 -10.41
CA PHE A 273 -14.87 1.96 -10.20
C PHE A 273 -15.56 0.83 -10.98
N MET A 274 -14.82 -0.17 -11.47
CA MET A 274 -15.40 -1.29 -12.24
C MET A 274 -16.54 -2.02 -11.48
N HIS A 275 -16.39 -2.16 -10.15
CA HIS A 275 -17.39 -2.77 -9.27
C HIS A 275 -18.71 -1.98 -9.17
N ALA A 276 -18.72 -0.70 -9.52
CA ALA A 276 -19.95 0.11 -9.49
C ALA A 276 -21.03 -0.45 -10.45
N SER A 277 -20.61 -0.96 -11.61
CA SER A 277 -21.52 -1.58 -12.58
C SER A 277 -22.13 -2.89 -12.05
N GLU A 278 -21.35 -3.68 -11.32
CA GLU A 278 -21.84 -4.91 -10.68
C GLU A 278 -22.79 -4.61 -9.52
N LEU A 279 -22.50 -3.61 -8.70
CA LEU A 279 -23.43 -3.12 -7.67
C LEU A 279 -24.74 -2.60 -8.30
N ALA A 280 -24.67 -1.89 -9.43
CA ALA A 280 -25.86 -1.44 -10.15
C ALA A 280 -26.71 -2.61 -10.68
N ARG A 281 -26.09 -3.72 -11.12
CA ARG A 281 -26.80 -4.96 -11.49
C ARG A 281 -27.55 -5.59 -10.31
N MET A 282 -27.07 -5.38 -9.10
CA MET A 282 -27.74 -5.76 -7.85
C MET A 282 -28.82 -4.75 -7.42
N GLY A 283 -29.00 -3.63 -8.14
CA GLY A 283 -30.02 -2.63 -7.82
C GLY A 283 -29.51 -1.40 -7.08
N ALA A 284 -28.19 -1.24 -6.94
CA ALA A 284 -27.62 0.00 -6.42
C ALA A 284 -27.93 1.19 -7.36
N ASN A 285 -28.23 2.36 -6.80
CA ASN A 285 -28.37 3.59 -7.56
C ASN A 285 -27.04 4.39 -7.50
N ILE A 286 -26.19 4.17 -8.51
CA ILE A 286 -24.84 4.74 -8.57
C ILE A 286 -24.66 5.47 -9.91
N ARG A 287 -24.18 6.72 -9.85
CA ARG A 287 -23.75 7.50 -11.01
C ARG A 287 -22.27 7.82 -10.89
N ARG A 288 -21.47 7.39 -11.87
CA ARG A 288 -20.05 7.74 -11.94
C ARG A 288 -19.85 9.08 -12.66
N GLU A 289 -18.97 9.91 -12.12
CA GLU A 289 -18.49 11.15 -12.72
C GLU A 289 -16.98 11.27 -12.51
N SER A 290 -16.21 10.96 -13.57
CA SER A 290 -14.74 10.97 -13.54
C SER A 290 -14.17 10.09 -12.40
N ALA A 291 -13.46 10.70 -11.45
CA ALA A 291 -12.84 10.09 -10.27
C ALA A 291 -13.82 9.90 -9.09
N SER A 292 -15.09 10.23 -9.27
CA SER A 292 -16.12 10.17 -8.23
C SER A 292 -17.28 9.26 -8.62
N ALA A 293 -17.91 8.65 -7.62
CA ALA A 293 -19.19 7.97 -7.73
C ALA A 293 -20.17 8.58 -6.74
N ILE A 294 -21.35 8.95 -7.23
CA ILE A 294 -22.47 9.47 -6.47
C ILE A 294 -23.42 8.29 -6.23
N LEU A 295 -23.66 7.95 -4.96
CA LEU A 295 -24.53 6.88 -4.53
C LEU A 295 -25.78 7.48 -3.90
N ASN A 296 -26.96 7.07 -4.36
CA ASN A 296 -28.22 7.31 -3.66
C ASN A 296 -28.64 6.02 -2.98
N GLY A 297 -28.50 5.95 -1.65
CA GLY A 297 -28.66 4.71 -0.90
C GLY A 297 -30.05 4.08 -1.07
N VAL A 298 -30.06 2.78 -1.36
CA VAL A 298 -31.27 1.97 -1.49
C VAL A 298 -31.46 1.09 -0.26
N SER A 299 -32.68 0.57 -0.04
CA SER A 299 -32.95 -0.27 1.13
C SER A 299 -32.34 -1.67 1.07
N ARG A 300 -32.01 -2.16 -0.14
CA ARG A 300 -31.38 -3.47 -0.37
C ARG A 300 -30.73 -3.55 -1.76
N LEU A 301 -29.72 -4.41 -1.87
CA LEU A 301 -29.09 -4.90 -3.10
C LEU A 301 -29.49 -6.37 -3.37
#